data_AF-A0A3D3K2R8-F1
#
_entry.id   AF-A0A3D3K2R8-F1
#
_cell.length_a   1.000
_cell.length_b   1.000
_cell.length_c   1.000
_cell.angle_alpha   90.00
_cell.angle_beta   90.00
_cell.angle_gamma   90.00
#
_symmetry.space_group_name_H-M   'P 1'
#
loop_
_entity.id
_entity.type
_entity.pdbx_description
1 polymer ?
#
loop_
_entity_poly.entity_id
_entity_poly.type
_entity_poly.pdbx_seq_one_letter_code
_entity_poly.pdbx_strand_id
1 'polypeptide(L)'
;GCTWVTVQNEIAYLKEVRYNSKVQISSKTIEIGDRLSKVEILMKSEDGKTIHSILWLTVIYFDMKTRSAATHPEETKALFRKFLVKLEETDFQSRVATFRKHNKTAK
;
A
#
# COMPACT_ATOMS: atom_id res chain seq x y z
N GLY A 1 -23.84 7.96 -0.61
CA GLY A 1 -23.28 6.87 0.21
C GLY A 1 -21.86 6.77 -0.22
N CYS A 2 -20.93 6.86 0.72
CA CYS A 2 -19.53 7.07 0.38
C CYS A 2 -18.76 5.75 0.32
N THR A 3 -17.86 5.63 -0.64
CA THR A 3 -17.00 4.45 -0.83
C THR A 3 -15.59 4.88 -1.18
N TRP A 4 -14.62 3.97 -1.05
CA TRP A 4 -13.28 4.17 -1.57
C TRP A 4 -13.18 3.64 -2.99
N VAL A 5 -12.64 4.47 -3.87
CA VAL A 5 -12.36 4.10 -5.26
C VAL A 5 -10.84 4.20 -5.46
N THR A 6 -10.23 3.15 -5.99
CA THR A 6 -8.83 3.20 -6.41
C THR A 6 -8.71 4.07 -7.64
N VAL A 7 -7.92 5.14 -7.56
CA VAL A 7 -7.66 6.05 -8.69
C VAL A 7 -6.34 5.74 -9.39
N GLN A 8 -5.39 5.12 -8.68
CA GLN A 8 -4.10 4.72 -9.22
C GLN A 8 -3.59 3.49 -8.48
N ASN A 9 -2.99 2.56 -9.22
CA ASN A 9 -2.21 1.47 -8.67
C ASN A 9 -0.82 1.40 -9.30
N GLU A 10 0.19 1.06 -8.51
CA GLU A 10 1.53 0.75 -8.99
C GLU A 10 1.97 -0.55 -8.32
N ILE A 11 2.33 -1.55 -9.13
CA ILE A 11 2.74 -2.87 -8.63
C ILE A 11 4.08 -3.27 -9.24
N ALA A 12 4.93 -3.86 -8.40
CA ALA A 12 6.18 -4.44 -8.83
C ALA A 12 6.33 -5.84 -8.25
N TYR A 13 6.66 -6.79 -9.13
CA TYR A 13 7.01 -8.15 -8.79
C TYR A 13 8.53 -8.26 -8.67
N LEU A 14 9.00 -8.68 -7.50
CA LEU A 14 10.43 -8.66 -7.14
C LEU A 14 11.04 -10.06 -7.12
N LYS A 15 10.24 -11.08 -6.75
CA LYS A 15 10.66 -12.49 -6.71
C LYS A 15 9.46 -13.41 -6.85
N GLU A 16 9.62 -14.48 -7.61
CA GLU A 16 8.57 -15.47 -7.87
C GLU A 16 8.08 -16.14 -6.58
N VAL A 17 6.82 -16.58 -6.60
CA VAL A 17 6.19 -17.39 -5.54
C VAL A 17 5.91 -18.77 -6.12
N ARG A 18 6.31 -19.84 -5.43
CA ARG A 18 6.03 -21.21 -5.88
C ARG A 18 4.61 -21.61 -5.51
N TYR A 19 4.03 -22.55 -6.25
CA TYR A 19 2.72 -23.12 -5.93
C TYR A 19 2.68 -23.66 -4.48
N ASN A 20 1.50 -23.62 -3.86
CA ASN A 20 1.27 -24.06 -2.47
C ASN A 20 2.18 -23.41 -1.41
N SER A 21 2.77 -22.25 -1.73
CA SER A 21 3.52 -21.46 -0.75
C SER A 21 2.57 -20.59 0.06
N LYS A 22 2.81 -20.51 1.38
CA LYS A 22 2.17 -19.52 2.23
C LYS A 22 2.93 -18.19 2.13
N VAL A 23 2.17 -17.10 2.12
CA VAL A 23 2.71 -15.74 2.06
C VAL A 23 2.05 -14.87 3.13
N GLN A 24 2.77 -13.87 3.60
CA GLN A 24 2.25 -12.85 4.49
C GLN A 24 1.89 -11.61 3.68
N ILE A 25 0.62 -11.20 3.69
CA ILE A 25 0.18 -9.93 3.12
C ILE A 25 0.00 -8.94 4.26
N SER A 26 0.68 -7.80 4.15
CA SER A 26 0.60 -6.71 5.13
C SER A 26 0.33 -5.41 4.43
N SER A 27 -0.41 -4.51 5.07
CA SER A 27 -0.70 -3.18 4.55
C SER A 27 -0.36 -2.11 5.58
N LYS A 28 -0.02 -0.92 5.09
CA LYS A 28 0.17 0.28 5.91
C LYS A 28 -0.19 1.52 5.12
N THR A 29 -0.64 2.54 5.82
CA THR A 29 -0.90 3.83 5.21
C THR A 29 0.43 4.57 5.08
N ILE A 30 0.70 5.15 3.91
CA ILE A 30 1.94 5.89 3.65
C ILE A 30 1.69 7.37 3.38
N GLU A 31 0.44 7.72 3.07
CA GLU A 31 0.00 9.11 2.88
C GLU A 31 -1.48 9.23 3.26
N ILE A 32 -1.85 10.29 3.96
CA ILE A 32 -3.24 10.61 4.32
C ILE A 32 -3.49 12.06 3.97
N GLY A 33 -4.50 12.29 3.14
CA GLY A 33 -5.08 13.59 2.89
C GLY A 33 -6.57 13.61 3.23
N ASP A 34 -7.19 14.76 2.97
CA ASP A 34 -8.61 14.94 3.28
C ASP A 34 -9.51 14.04 2.43
N ARG A 35 -9.16 13.82 1.17
CA ARG A 35 -9.96 13.04 0.21
C ARG A 35 -9.22 11.86 -0.39
N LEU A 36 -7.90 11.98 -0.51
CA LEU A 36 -7.01 10.95 -1.06
C LEU A 36 -6.17 10.34 0.05
N SER A 37 -5.90 9.06 -0.06
CA SER A 37 -4.98 8.34 0.82
C SER A 37 -4.16 7.37 -0.01
N LYS A 38 -2.91 7.12 0.41
CA LYS A 38 -2.02 6.15 -0.24
C LYS A 38 -1.68 5.02 0.72
N VAL A 39 -1.77 3.78 0.24
CA VAL A 39 -1.55 2.56 1.01
C VAL A 39 -0.47 1.72 0.33
N GLU A 40 0.53 1.28 1.09
CA GLU A 40 1.49 0.27 0.67
C GLU A 40 1.01 -1.10 1.14
N ILE A 41 0.97 -2.06 0.22
CA ILE A 41 0.71 -3.47 0.49
C ILE A 41 1.96 -4.26 0.08
N LEU A 42 2.43 -5.13 0.97
CA LEU A 42 3.56 -6.02 0.73
C LEU A 42 3.11 -7.47 0.80
N MET A 43 3.56 -8.24 -0.18
CA MET A 43 3.54 -9.70 -0.12
C MET A 43 4.94 -10.20 0.25
N LYS A 44 5.04 -10.89 1.37
CA LYS A 44 6.29 -11.48 1.86
C LYS A 44 6.19 -13.00 1.95
N SER A 45 7.33 -13.68 2.02
CA SER A 45 7.39 -15.09 2.36
C SER A 45 6.79 -15.37 3.75
N GLU A 46 6.47 -16.62 4.04
CA GLU A 46 5.94 -17.03 5.36
C GLU A 46 6.86 -16.64 6.52
N ASP A 47 8.18 -16.64 6.31
CA ASP A 47 9.18 -16.19 7.31
C ASP A 47 9.42 -14.67 7.31
N GLY A 48 8.74 -13.93 6.42
CA GLY A 48 8.84 -12.48 6.29
C GLY A 48 10.14 -11.95 5.66
N LYS A 49 11.11 -12.82 5.31
CA LYS A 49 12.45 -12.39 4.85
C LYS A 49 12.47 -11.93 3.40
N THR A 50 11.78 -12.66 2.52
CA THR A 50 11.70 -12.36 1.09
C THR A 50 10.47 -11.50 0.82
N ILE A 51 10.65 -10.42 0.05
CA ILE A 51 9.56 -9.60 -0.45
C ILE A 51 9.25 -10.03 -1.88
N HIS A 52 8.07 -10.60 -2.10
CA HIS A 52 7.66 -11.08 -3.42
C HIS A 52 7.11 -9.95 -4.29
N SER A 53 6.29 -9.08 -3.69
CA SER A 53 5.72 -7.93 -4.40
C SER A 53 5.43 -6.76 -3.47
N ILE A 54 5.38 -5.60 -4.10
CA ILE A 54 4.93 -4.34 -3.50
C ILE A 54 3.84 -3.75 -4.39
N LEU A 55 2.76 -3.30 -3.76
CA LEU A 55 1.63 -2.62 -4.39
C LEU A 55 1.39 -1.29 -3.65
N TRP A 56 1.43 -0.18 -4.37
CA TRP A 56 0.95 1.11 -3.89
C TRP A 56 -0.43 1.38 -4.50
N LEU A 57 -1.38 1.75 -3.65
CA LEU A 57 -2.73 2.14 -4.06
C LEU A 57 -2.98 3.58 -3.61
N THR A 58 -3.41 4.42 -4.54
CA THR A 58 -4.03 5.71 -4.21
C THR A 58 -5.54 5.54 -4.28
N VAL A 59 -6.21 5.78 -3.15
CA VAL A 59 -7.67 5.67 -3.02
C VAL A 59 -8.27 7.03 -2.75
N ILE A 60 -9.43 7.29 -3.35
CA ILE A 60 -10.24 8.49 -3.13
C ILE A 60 -11.52 8.13 -2.39
N TYR A 61 -11.90 8.96 -1.43
CA TYR A 61 -13.22 8.87 -0.79
C TYR A 61 -14.25 9.59 -1.66
N PHE A 62 -15.23 8.83 -2.14
CA PHE A 62 -16.15 9.28 -3.18
C PHE A 62 -17.59 9.14 -2.71
N ASP A 63 -18.37 10.21 -2.75
CA ASP A 63 -19.80 10.14 -2.49
C ASP A 63 -20.56 9.81 -3.78
N MET A 64 -21.18 8.64 -3.80
CA MET A 64 -21.97 8.17 -4.94
C MET A 64 -23.22 9.03 -5.21
N LYS A 65 -23.72 9.78 -4.21
CA LYS A 65 -24.90 10.66 -4.37
C LYS A 65 -24.54 11.93 -5.12
N THR A 66 -23.47 12.61 -4.71
CA THR A 66 -23.00 13.86 -5.34
C THR A 66 -22.10 13.60 -6.54
N ARG A 67 -21.65 12.35 -6.74
CA ARG A 67 -20.69 11.93 -7.76
C ARG A 67 -19.38 12.74 -7.69
N SER A 68 -18.94 13.03 -6.47
CA SER A 68 -17.76 13.86 -6.23
C SER A 68 -16.91 13.34 -5.07
N ALA A 69 -15.66 13.79 -5.04
CA ALA A 69 -14.76 13.50 -3.95
C ALA A 69 -15.26 14.14 -2.66
N ALA A 70 -15.40 13.34 -1.61
CA ALA A 70 -15.82 13.77 -0.29
C ALA A 70 -14.63 13.75 0.68
N THR A 71 -14.71 14.53 1.75
CA THR A 71 -13.73 14.46 2.83
C THR A 71 -13.96 13.20 3.64
N HIS A 72 -12.88 12.47 3.95
CA HIS A 72 -12.93 11.32 4.84
C HIS A 72 -13.57 11.71 6.19
N PRO A 73 -14.47 10.87 6.75
CA PRO A 73 -14.94 11.01 8.12
C PRO A 73 -13.75 10.97 9.08
N GLU A 74 -13.87 11.68 10.20
CA GLU A 74 -12.75 11.80 11.15
C GLU A 74 -12.36 10.45 11.76
N GLU A 75 -13.32 9.56 11.96
CA GLU A 75 -13.09 8.17 12.39
C GLU A 75 -12.19 7.39 11.41
N THR A 76 -12.41 7.57 10.11
CA THR A 76 -11.60 6.94 9.05
C THR A 76 -10.19 7.52 9.07
N LYS A 77 -10.07 8.85 9.13
CA LYS A 77 -8.75 9.49 9.21
C LYS A 77 -8.02 9.01 10.46
N ALA A 78 -8.71 8.85 11.59
CA ALA A 78 -8.14 8.32 12.82
C ALA A 78 -7.64 6.88 12.65
N LEU A 79 -8.41 6.02 11.97
CA LEU A 79 -7.98 4.66 11.65
C LEU A 79 -6.72 4.65 10.77
N PHE A 80 -6.71 5.43 9.70
CA PHE A 80 -5.57 5.47 8.77
C PHE A 80 -4.32 6.02 9.47
N ARG A 81 -4.47 7.03 10.33
CA ARG A 81 -3.37 7.60 11.12
C ARG A 81 -2.72 6.58 12.05
N LYS A 82 -3.48 5.61 12.59
CA LYS A 82 -2.90 4.52 13.41
C LYS A 82 -1.90 3.66 12.65
N PHE A 83 -2.09 3.52 11.34
CA PHE A 83 -1.22 2.72 10.47
C PHE A 83 -0.37 3.60 9.54
N LEU A 84 -0.28 4.91 9.81
CA LEU A 84 0.53 5.83 9.03
C LEU A 84 2.00 5.61 9.35
N VAL A 85 2.75 5.24 8.32
CA VAL A 85 4.19 5.03 8.40
C VAL A 85 4.87 6.02 7.46
N LYS A 86 5.74 6.85 8.02
CA LYS A 86 6.60 7.73 7.22
C LYS A 86 7.67 6.88 6.54
N LEU A 87 7.66 6.87 5.21
CA LEU A 87 8.70 6.22 4.41
C LEU A 87 9.88 7.17 4.18
N GLU A 88 11.08 6.60 4.06
CA GLU A 88 12.26 7.34 3.63
C GLU A 88 12.21 7.60 2.11
N GLU A 89 11.72 6.64 1.34
CA GLU A 89 11.55 6.77 -0.10
C GLU A 89 10.29 7.56 -0.45
N THR A 90 10.46 8.60 -1.27
CA THR A 90 9.39 9.51 -1.67
C THR A 90 8.58 9.03 -2.87
N ASP A 91 9.13 8.10 -3.65
CA ASP A 91 8.53 7.58 -4.88
C ASP A 91 8.55 6.05 -4.95
N PHE A 92 7.64 5.50 -5.77
CA PHE A 92 7.47 4.06 -5.90
C PHE A 92 8.73 3.36 -6.44
N GLN A 93 9.47 3.97 -7.37
CA GLN A 93 10.64 3.34 -7.98
C GLN A 93 11.80 3.24 -6.99
N SER A 94 12.04 4.28 -6.21
CA SER A 94 12.97 4.26 -5.08
C SER A 94 12.61 3.17 -4.08
N ARG A 95 11.32 3.05 -3.72
CA ARG A 95 10.84 2.01 -2.79
C ARG A 95 11.05 0.60 -3.34
N VAL A 96 10.78 0.38 -4.62
CA VAL A 96 11.06 -0.88 -5.34
C VAL A 96 12.55 -1.19 -5.33
N ALA A 97 13.41 -0.20 -5.60
CA ALA A 97 14.85 -0.38 -5.59
C ALA A 97 15.39 -0.80 -4.22
N THR A 98 14.87 -0.21 -3.13
CA THR A 98 15.20 -0.63 -1.76
C THR A 98 14.86 -2.10 -1.53
N PHE A 99 13.66 -2.53 -1.89
CA PHE A 99 13.26 -3.93 -1.69
C PHE A 99 14.00 -4.92 -2.59
N ARG A 100 14.41 -4.51 -3.80
CA ARG A 100 15.32 -5.31 -4.63
C ARG A 100 16.68 -5.49 -3.95
N LYS A 101 17.23 -4.47 -3.30
CA LYS A 101 18.48 -4.56 -2.53
C LYS A 101 18.30 -5.47 -1.32
N HIS A 102 17.23 -5.29 -0.54
CA HIS A 102 16.87 -6.14 0.60
C HIS A 102 16.82 -7.63 0.23
N ASN A 103 16.15 -7.99 -0.87
CA ASN A 103 16.06 -9.38 -1.31
C ASN A 103 17.41 -10.00 -1.71
N LYS A 104 18.40 -9.19 -2.10
CA LYS A 104 19.75 -9.69 -2.42
C LYS A 104 20.54 -10.02 -1.16
N THR A 105 20.35 -9.25 -0.08
CA THR A 105 21.03 -9.44 1.21
C THR A 105 20.34 -10.47 2.11
N ALA A 106 19.04 -10.71 1.92
CA ALA A 106 18.27 -11.70 2.66
C ALA A 106 18.44 -13.15 2.15
N LYS A 107 19.37 -13.38 1.22
CA LYS A 107 19.73 -14.71 0.71
C LYS A 107 20.58 -15.48 1.72
#